data_AF-A0A8K0G1U0-F1
#
_entry.id   AF-A0A8K0G1U0-F1
#
_cell.length_a   1.000
_cell.length_b   1.000
_cell.length_c   1.000
_cell.angle_alpha   90.00
_cell.angle_beta   90.00
_cell.angle_gamma   90.00
#
_symmetry.space_group_name_H-M   'P 1'
#
loop_
_entity.id
_entity.type
_entity.pdbx_description
1 polymer ?
#
loop_
_entity_poly.entity_id
_entity_poly.type
_entity_poly.pdbx_seq_one_letter_code
_entity_poly.pdbx_strand_id
1 'polypeptide(L)'
;MTLRASGAVEPSSAVKDVTMTFLKRASTYQTAFKAVAAGKSRPCKISADLALNIIISGNLMRKTYEMKRSKTNSNHGVSVYPRYDKIVTAKKRYYPSDITVTETSTEVKLQSSFRSHFQ
;
A
#
# COMPACT_ATOMS: atom_id res chain seq x y z
N MET A 1 17.80 3.81 -32.42
CA MET A 1 16.78 3.21 -31.54
C MET A 1 16.12 4.33 -30.73
N THR A 2 14.80 4.36 -30.62
CA THR A 2 14.07 5.34 -29.78
C THR A 2 13.54 4.65 -28.52
N LEU A 3 13.35 5.40 -27.42
CA LEU A 3 12.78 4.86 -26.17
C LEU A 3 11.42 4.17 -26.37
N ARG A 4 10.65 4.65 -27.36
CA ARG A 4 9.38 4.05 -27.73
C ARG A 4 9.52 2.68 -28.39
N ALA A 5 10.57 2.49 -29.20
CA ALA A 5 10.87 1.20 -29.84
C ALA A 5 11.37 0.15 -28.85
N SER A 6 11.91 0.56 -27.70
CA SER A 6 12.30 -0.34 -26.60
C SER A 6 11.15 -0.62 -25.60
N GLY A 7 9.90 -0.24 -25.93
CA GLY A 7 8.74 -0.44 -25.05
C GLY A 7 8.67 0.51 -23.85
N ALA A 8 9.59 1.47 -23.75
CA ALA A 8 9.69 2.39 -22.63
C ALA A 8 8.84 3.65 -22.90
N VAL A 9 7.51 3.48 -22.85
CA VAL A 9 6.53 4.52 -23.19
C VAL A 9 6.60 5.73 -22.24
N GLU A 10 6.64 5.48 -20.93
CA GLU A 10 6.70 6.52 -19.88
C GLU A 10 7.95 7.42 -19.93
N PRO A 11 9.18 6.89 -20.06
CA PRO A 11 10.34 7.76 -20.24
C PRO A 11 10.29 8.49 -21.59
N SER A 12 9.69 7.91 -22.63
CA SER A 12 9.52 8.58 -23.92
C SER A 12 8.56 9.78 -23.85
N SER A 13 7.48 9.70 -23.07
CA SER A 13 6.54 10.80 -22.87
C SER A 13 7.16 11.92 -22.02
N ALA A 14 7.87 11.57 -20.96
CA ALA A 14 8.60 12.54 -20.13
C ALA A 14 9.65 13.33 -20.93
N VAL A 15 10.41 12.65 -21.78
CA VAL A 15 11.38 13.31 -22.68
C VAL A 15 10.66 14.24 -23.65
N LYS A 16 9.54 13.80 -24.25
CA LYS A 16 8.73 14.65 -25.14
C LYS A 16 8.25 15.91 -24.41
N ASP A 17 7.75 15.78 -23.18
CA ASP A 17 7.24 16.90 -22.39
C ASP A 17 8.31 17.91 -21.98
N VAL A 18 9.54 17.45 -21.71
CA VAL A 18 10.69 18.33 -21.43
C VAL A 18 11.17 19.03 -22.70
N THR A 19 11.08 18.36 -23.85
CA THR A 19 11.60 18.87 -25.14
C THR A 19 10.62 19.84 -25.82
N MET A 20 9.31 19.73 -25.55
CA MET A 20 8.30 20.65 -26.10
C MET A 20 8.30 21.99 -25.34
N THR A 21 8.90 23.01 -25.97
CA THR A 21 8.86 24.50 -25.83
C THR A 21 8.63 25.22 -24.49
N PHE A 22 8.12 24.59 -23.43
CA PHE A 22 7.86 25.23 -22.15
C PHE A 22 8.86 24.77 -21.09
N LEU A 23 9.89 25.58 -20.86
CA LEU A 23 10.92 25.41 -19.82
C LEU A 23 10.34 25.19 -18.40
N LYS A 24 9.10 25.65 -18.16
CA LYS A 24 8.36 25.43 -16.90
C LYS A 24 8.07 23.95 -16.62
N ARG A 25 7.97 23.09 -17.64
CA ARG A 25 7.81 21.63 -17.46
C ARG A 25 9.14 20.97 -17.07
N ALA A 26 10.24 21.40 -17.69
CA ALA A 26 11.57 20.90 -17.33
C ALA A 26 11.91 21.18 -15.86
N SER A 27 11.60 22.39 -15.36
CA SER A 27 11.86 22.75 -13.96
C SER A 27 11.05 21.90 -12.98
N THR A 28 9.80 21.52 -13.30
CA THR A 28 9.01 20.62 -12.45
C THR A 28 9.60 19.21 -12.36
N TYR A 29 10.12 18.67 -13.47
CA TYR A 29 10.80 17.36 -13.44
C TYR A 29 12.12 17.44 -12.66
N GLN A 30 12.87 18.54 -12.78
CA GLN A 30 14.11 18.75 -12.02
C GLN A 30 13.86 18.90 -10.52
N THR A 31 12.82 19.63 -10.09
CA THR A 31 12.49 19.78 -8.67
C THR A 31 11.98 18.46 -8.09
N ALA A 32 11.16 17.72 -8.83
CA ALA A 32 10.72 16.38 -8.44
C ALA A 32 11.92 15.42 -8.30
N PHE A 33 12.83 15.39 -9.28
CA PHE A 33 14.03 14.57 -9.23
C PHE A 33 14.93 14.92 -8.03
N LYS A 34 15.17 16.21 -7.79
CA LYS A 34 15.93 16.68 -6.62
C LYS A 34 15.24 16.32 -5.31
N ALA A 35 13.91 16.37 -5.24
CA ALA A 35 13.16 15.96 -4.06
C ALA A 35 13.25 14.45 -3.79
N VAL A 36 13.26 13.63 -4.85
CA VAL A 36 13.48 12.18 -4.76
C VAL A 36 14.92 11.88 -4.31
N ALA A 37 15.90 12.53 -4.93
CA ALA A 37 17.32 12.40 -4.57
C ALA A 37 17.61 12.85 -3.13
N ALA A 38 16.91 13.88 -2.65
CA ALA A 38 16.97 14.34 -1.27
C ALA A 38 16.14 13.48 -0.29
N GLY A 39 15.55 12.36 -0.73
CA GLY A 39 14.75 11.46 0.09
C GLY A 39 13.42 12.03 0.59
N LYS A 40 12.94 13.15 0.02
CA LYS A 40 11.71 13.84 0.44
C LYS A 40 10.45 13.14 -0.11
N SER A 41 10.55 12.49 -1.27
CA SER A 41 9.47 11.61 -1.75
C SER A 41 9.54 10.28 -1.02
N ARG A 42 8.89 10.20 0.14
CA ARG A 42 8.82 8.93 0.84
C ARG A 42 7.95 7.97 0.03
N PRO A 43 8.37 6.72 -0.13
CA PRO A 43 7.49 5.71 -0.69
C PRO A 43 6.20 5.66 0.13
N CYS A 44 5.06 5.66 -0.56
CA CYS A 44 3.75 5.64 0.06
C CYS A 44 3.61 4.32 0.83
N LYS A 45 3.81 4.37 2.15
CA LYS A 45 3.63 3.22 3.03
C LYS A 45 2.13 2.94 3.11
N ILE A 46 1.74 1.71 2.81
CA ILE A 46 0.34 1.31 2.90
C ILE A 46 -0.05 1.26 4.39
N SER A 47 -1.23 1.77 4.72
CA SER A 47 -1.77 1.70 6.09
C SER A 47 -2.08 0.26 6.49
N ALA A 48 -2.17 -0.02 7.79
CA ALA A 48 -2.50 -1.36 8.27
C ALA A 48 -3.90 -1.80 7.79
N ASP A 49 -4.85 -0.88 7.73
CA ASP A 49 -6.24 -1.15 7.33
C ASP A 49 -6.34 -1.42 5.82
N LEU A 50 -5.63 -0.65 4.99
CA LEU A 50 -5.55 -0.93 3.55
C LEU A 50 -4.85 -2.27 3.29
N ALA A 51 -3.81 -2.60 4.05
CA ALA A 51 -3.15 -3.90 3.95
C ALA A 51 -4.07 -5.05 4.37
N LEU A 52 -4.90 -4.85 5.40
CA LEU A 52 -5.93 -5.82 5.79
C LEU A 52 -6.96 -6.01 4.68
N ASN A 53 -7.42 -4.93 4.06
CA ASN A 53 -8.33 -5.00 2.92
C ASN A 53 -7.73 -5.81 1.77
N ILE A 54 -6.47 -5.55 1.39
CA ILE A 54 -5.77 -6.31 0.34
C ILE A 54 -5.69 -7.81 0.67
N ILE A 55 -5.50 -8.18 1.93
CA ILE A 55 -5.49 -9.58 2.36
C ILE A 55 -6.87 -10.21 2.18
N ILE A 56 -7.94 -9.49 2.57
CA ILE A 56 -9.32 -9.97 2.48
C ILE A 56 -9.75 -10.06 1.01
N SER A 57 -9.63 -8.98 0.24
CA SER A 57 -10.03 -8.97 -1.18
C SER A 57 -9.23 -9.96 -2.02
N GLY A 58 -7.97 -10.23 -1.65
CA GLY A 58 -7.10 -11.15 -2.37
C GLY A 58 -7.07 -12.58 -1.82
N ASN A 59 -7.87 -12.92 -0.80
CA ASN A 59 -7.83 -14.21 -0.10
C ASN A 59 -6.40 -14.67 0.24
N LEU A 60 -5.55 -13.73 0.67
CA LEU A 60 -4.13 -13.99 0.86
C LEU A 60 -3.88 -14.69 2.20
N MET A 61 -3.19 -15.83 2.16
CA MET A 61 -2.61 -16.44 3.35
C MET A 61 -1.51 -15.54 3.94
N ARG A 62 -1.25 -15.68 5.25
CA ARG A 62 -0.16 -14.95 5.92
C ARG A 62 1.18 -15.14 5.21
N LYS A 63 1.52 -16.39 4.84
CA LYS A 63 2.78 -16.73 4.16
C LYS A 63 2.91 -16.03 2.81
N THR A 64 1.83 -15.96 2.02
CA THR A 64 1.86 -15.31 0.70
C THR A 64 1.97 -13.80 0.82
N TYR A 65 1.30 -13.21 1.82
CA TYR A 65 1.46 -11.79 2.14
C TYR A 65 2.90 -11.44 2.56
N GLU A 66 3.50 -12.21 3.47
CA GLU A 66 4.88 -12.01 3.93
C GLU A 66 5.90 -12.21 2.80
N MET A 67 5.66 -13.18 1.91
CA MET A 67 6.46 -13.37 0.69
C MET A 67 6.34 -12.15 -0.23
N LYS A 68 5.13 -11.64 -0.48
CA LYS A 68 4.91 -10.45 -1.32
C LYS A 68 5.62 -9.24 -0.73
N ARG A 69 5.50 -9.02 0.57
CA ARG A 69 6.22 -7.97 1.29
C ARG A 69 7.74 -8.11 1.12
N SER A 70 8.28 -9.31 1.28
CA SER A 70 9.71 -9.56 1.16
C SER A 70 10.24 -9.29 -0.24
N LYS A 71 9.51 -9.74 -1.28
CA LYS A 71 9.82 -9.47 -2.70
C LYS A 71 9.78 -7.97 -3.04
N THR A 72 8.77 -7.25 -2.53
CA THR A 72 8.69 -5.79 -2.75
C THR A 72 9.82 -5.05 -2.06
N ASN A 73 10.20 -5.48 -0.86
CA ASN A 73 11.32 -4.87 -0.12
C ASN A 73 12.67 -5.12 -0.80
N SER A 74 12.90 -6.32 -1.34
CA SER A 74 14.15 -6.65 -2.04
C SER A 74 14.27 -5.92 -3.37
N ASN A 75 13.18 -5.81 -4.12
CA ASN A 75 13.22 -5.25 -5.48
C ASN A 75 13.29 -3.72 -5.51
N HIS A 76 12.72 -3.06 -4.49
CA HIS A 76 12.59 -1.60 -4.48
C HIS A 76 13.37 -0.94 -3.32
N GLY A 77 14.03 -1.71 -2.46
CA GLY A 77 14.77 -1.20 -1.29
C GLY A 77 13.87 -0.51 -0.25
N VAL A 78 12.55 -0.72 -0.35
CA VAL A 78 11.54 0.13 0.29
C VAL A 78 10.47 -0.74 0.94
N SER A 79 10.18 -0.48 2.22
CA SER A 79 9.10 -1.15 2.95
C SER A 79 7.73 -0.51 2.66
N VAL A 80 7.11 -0.91 1.54
CA VAL A 80 5.76 -0.47 1.14
C VAL A 80 4.67 -1.11 2.01
N TYR A 81 4.78 -2.42 2.25
CA TYR A 81 3.78 -3.19 3.01
C TYR A 81 4.10 -3.23 4.51
N PRO A 82 3.10 -3.00 5.39
CA PRO A 82 3.29 -3.12 6.83
C PRO A 82 3.60 -4.56 7.24
N ARG A 83 4.22 -4.74 8.41
CA ARG A 83 4.41 -6.07 9.02
C ARG A 83 3.07 -6.66 9.42
N TYR A 84 2.99 -7.99 9.42
CA TYR A 84 1.76 -8.72 9.75
C TYR A 84 1.25 -8.38 11.15
N ASP A 85 2.13 -8.11 12.12
CA ASP A 85 1.75 -7.73 13.49
C ASP A 85 0.84 -6.49 13.53
N LYS A 86 1.09 -5.51 12.67
CA LYS A 86 0.24 -4.30 12.55
C LYS A 86 -1.13 -4.62 11.95
N ILE A 87 -1.20 -5.64 11.11
CA ILE A 87 -2.44 -6.12 10.52
C ILE A 87 -3.24 -6.90 11.57
N VAL A 88 -2.57 -7.67 12.44
CA VAL A 88 -3.22 -8.33 13.57
C VAL A 88 -3.82 -7.31 14.53
N THR A 89 -3.12 -6.20 14.81
CA THR A 89 -3.71 -5.12 15.62
C THR A 89 -4.91 -4.48 14.94
N ALA A 90 -4.89 -4.28 13.62
CA ALA A 90 -6.04 -3.79 12.87
C ALA A 90 -7.21 -4.79 12.95
N LYS A 91 -6.96 -6.08 12.69
CA LYS A 91 -7.94 -7.15 12.83
C LYS A 91 -8.65 -7.11 14.17
N LYS A 92 -7.88 -7.07 15.27
CA LYS A 92 -8.42 -7.03 16.65
C LYS A 92 -9.32 -5.83 16.92
N ARG A 93 -9.10 -4.69 16.24
CA ARG A 93 -9.96 -3.50 16.39
C ARG A 93 -11.33 -3.69 15.75
N TYR A 94 -11.41 -4.47 14.68
CA TYR A 94 -12.67 -4.69 13.95
C TYR A 94 -13.48 -5.88 14.47
N TYR A 95 -12.86 -6.81 15.21
CA TYR A 95 -13.59 -7.92 15.82
C TYR A 95 -14.27 -7.48 17.13
N PRO A 96 -15.53 -7.91 17.37
CA PRO A 96 -16.21 -7.66 18.64
C PRO A 96 -15.50 -8.41 19.79
N SER A 97 -15.51 -7.82 20.99
CA SER A 97 -14.84 -8.38 22.17
C SER A 97 -15.58 -9.55 22.81
N ASP A 98 -16.92 -9.58 22.69
CA ASP A 98 -17.79 -10.48 23.45
C ASP A 98 -18.37 -11.57 22.54
N ILE A 99 -17.53 -12.51 22.15
CA ILE A 99 -17.91 -13.66 21.31
C ILE A 99 -17.94 -14.92 22.18
N THR A 100 -19.09 -15.59 22.21
CA THR A 100 -19.25 -16.91 22.83
C THR A 100 -19.28 -17.96 21.72
N VAL A 101 -18.27 -18.83 21.71
CA VAL A 101 -18.12 -19.91 20.73
C VAL A 101 -18.40 -21.24 21.43
N THR A 102 -19.42 -21.96 20.97
CA THR A 102 -19.69 -23.35 21.33
C THR A 102 -19.40 -24.25 20.12
N GLU A 103 -19.42 -25.57 20.29
CA GLU A 103 -19.17 -26.52 19.19
C GLU A 103 -20.19 -26.39 18.05
N THR A 104 -21.41 -25.96 18.37
CA THR A 104 -22.54 -25.92 17.44
C THR A 104 -23.00 -24.51 17.08
N SER A 105 -22.62 -23.49 17.86
CA SER A 105 -23.03 -22.10 17.61
C SER A 105 -21.94 -21.08 17.94
N THR A 106 -21.98 -19.96 17.22
CA THR A 106 -21.21 -18.76 17.54
C THR A 106 -22.18 -17.61 17.79
N GLU A 107 -22.19 -17.10 19.01
CA GLU A 107 -23.07 -16.01 19.42
C GLU A 107 -22.25 -14.75 19.70
N VAL A 108 -22.77 -13.61 19.25
CA VAL A 108 -22.16 -12.29 19.49
C VAL A 108 -23.22 -11.39 20.10
N LYS A 109 -22.89 -10.75 21.23
CA LYS A 109 -23.81 -9.80 21.86
C LYS A 109 -24.02 -8.58 20.96
N LEU A 110 -25.26 -8.35 20.54
CA LEU A 110 -25.69 -7.23 19.67
C LEU A 110 -25.24 -5.84 20.16
N GLN A 111 -25.13 -5.63 21.48
CA GLN A 111 -24.68 -4.35 22.05
C GLN A 111 -23.17 -4.10 21.85
N SER A 112 -22.36 -5.16 21.71
CA SER A 112 -20.90 -5.05 21.52
C SER A 112 -20.52 -4.62 20.10
N SER A 113 -21.33 -4.98 19.09
CA SER A 113 -21.07 -4.62 17.69
C SER A 113 -21.45 -3.16 17.40
N PHE A 114 -22.45 -2.60 18.07
CA PHE A 114 -22.94 -1.24 17.83
C PHE A 114 -22.10 -0.16 18.53
N ARG A 115 -21.55 -0.42 19.73
CA ARG A 115 -20.81 0.58 20.51
C ARG A 115 -19.43 0.95 19.96
N SER A 116 -18.78 0.07 19.17
CA SER A 116 -17.43 0.32 18.66
C SER A 116 -17.33 1.43 17.59
N HIS A 117 -18.47 1.88 17.04
CA HIS A 117 -18.52 2.92 16.01
C HIS A 117 -18.79 4.35 16.52
N PHE A 118 -19.02 4.54 17.83
CA PHE A 118 -19.46 5.82 18.41
C PHE A 118 -18.54 6.42 19.47
N GLN A 119 -17.25 6.06 19.47
CA GLN A 119 -16.25 6.64 20.38
C GLN A 119 -15.04 7.22 19.64
#